data_AF-A0A2V7CC14-F1
#
_entry.id   AF-A0A2V7CC14-F1
#
_cell.length_a   1.000
_cell.length_b   1.000
_cell.length_c   1.000
_cell.angle_alpha   90.00
_cell.angle_beta   90.00
_cell.angle_gamma   90.00
#
_symmetry.space_group_name_H-M   'P 1'
#
loop_
_entity.id
_entity.type
_entity.pdbx_description
1 polymer ?
#
loop_
_entity_poly.entity_id
_entity_poly.type
_entity_poly.pdbx_seq_one_letter_code
_entity_poly.pdbx_strand_id
1 'polypeptide(L)'
;MHSGASVRRALVLLPVGGIAIGLLLLPTAMVASSEAQPPELPRAFLDTTLVPPSGQTIIVPAGGDLQAALNAAQPGDVITLQAGATFRGPFTLPNKAGLGWITVRTSAPDSSLPPPGTE
;
A
#
# COMPACT_ATOMS: atom_id res chain seq x y z
N MET A 1 33.85 70.65 -3.08
CA MET A 1 33.95 70.20 -1.67
C MET A 1 32.53 69.95 -1.15
N HIS A 2 32.34 68.87 -0.38
CA HIS A 2 31.08 68.30 0.17
C HIS A 2 30.24 67.50 -0.85
N SER A 3 30.37 66.18 -1.03
CA SER A 3 30.46 65.02 -0.12
C SER A 3 29.23 64.78 0.75
N GLY A 4 28.65 63.59 0.61
CA GLY A 4 28.10 62.84 1.75
C GLY A 4 26.58 62.61 1.75
N ALA A 5 26.17 61.43 1.27
CA ALA A 5 24.88 60.83 1.59
C ALA A 5 24.70 60.67 3.11
N SER A 6 23.45 60.71 3.60
CA SER A 6 23.08 60.11 4.89
C SER A 6 21.60 59.76 4.94
N VAL A 7 21.34 58.45 4.91
CA VAL A 7 20.15 57.80 5.45
C VAL A 7 20.28 57.77 6.96
N ARG A 8 19.30 58.24 7.73
CA ARG A 8 19.12 57.86 9.15
C ARG A 8 17.63 57.78 9.51
N ARG A 9 17.21 56.56 9.85
CA ARG A 9 15.99 56.23 10.60
C ARG A 9 16.00 56.95 11.95
N ALA A 10 14.91 57.59 12.33
CA ALA A 10 14.55 57.79 13.74
C ALA A 10 13.04 58.11 13.87
N LEU A 11 12.35 57.14 14.45
CA LEU A 11 11.06 57.24 15.13
C LEU A 11 11.10 58.35 16.21
N VAL A 12 9.99 59.05 16.47
CA VAL A 12 9.40 59.31 17.81
C VAL A 12 8.47 60.55 17.86
N LEU A 13 7.25 60.26 18.34
CA LEU A 13 6.22 61.04 19.08
C LEU A 13 5.64 62.37 18.57
N LEU A 14 4.32 62.31 18.34
CA LEU A 14 3.32 63.40 18.39
C LEU A 14 3.05 63.88 19.83
N PRO A 15 2.42 65.05 20.02
CA PRO A 15 1.51 65.26 21.14
C PRO A 15 0.04 65.30 20.67
N VAL A 16 -0.68 64.26 21.08
CA VAL A 16 -1.91 64.31 21.89
C VAL A 16 -3.09 65.17 21.42
N GLY A 17 -4.21 64.49 21.13
CA GLY A 17 -5.55 65.05 21.25
C GLY A 17 -6.66 64.11 20.75
N GLY A 18 -7.25 63.29 21.63
CA GLY A 18 -8.58 62.69 21.39
C GLY A 18 -8.69 61.21 21.77
N ILE A 19 -9.52 60.92 22.78
CA ILE A 19 -9.66 59.64 23.48
C ILE A 19 -10.79 58.81 22.85
N ALA A 20 -10.55 57.55 22.52
CA ALA A 20 -11.59 56.54 22.34
C ALA A 20 -11.13 55.20 22.95
N ILE A 21 -11.79 54.84 24.05
CA ILE A 21 -11.97 53.52 24.69
C ILE A 21 -11.11 52.39 24.08
N GLY A 22 -9.99 52.08 24.73
CA GLY A 22 -9.22 50.87 24.44
C GLY A 22 -9.94 49.64 24.98
N LEU A 23 -10.72 48.97 24.14
CA LEU A 23 -11.24 47.63 24.40
C LEU A 23 -10.06 46.69 24.69
N LEU A 24 -9.97 46.17 25.92
CA LEU A 24 -8.98 45.15 26.29
C LEU A 24 -9.33 43.84 25.57
N LEU A 25 -8.73 43.64 24.38
CA LEU A 25 -8.82 42.38 23.66
C LEU A 25 -7.99 41.32 24.41
N LEU A 26 -8.67 40.44 25.15
CA LEU A 26 -8.11 39.15 25.57
C LEU A 26 -7.76 38.36 24.29
N PRO A 27 -6.57 37.75 24.15
CA PRO A 27 -6.38 36.78 23.09
C PRO A 27 -7.26 35.58 23.42
N THR A 28 -8.35 35.42 22.67
CA THR A 28 -9.13 34.20 22.65
C THR A 28 -8.15 33.05 22.40
N ALA A 29 -8.02 32.14 23.36
CA ALA A 29 -7.32 30.89 23.11
C ALA A 29 -8.01 30.24 21.91
N MET A 30 -7.32 30.19 20.77
CA MET A 30 -7.74 29.40 19.62
C MET A 30 -7.64 27.95 20.08
N VAL A 31 -8.74 27.43 20.63
CA VAL A 31 -8.86 26.01 20.88
C VAL A 31 -9.00 25.41 19.48
N ALA A 32 -7.89 24.93 18.92
CA ALA A 32 -7.91 24.18 17.69
C ALA A 32 -8.69 22.90 17.96
N SER A 33 -9.95 22.86 17.53
CA SER A 33 -10.72 21.62 17.49
C SER A 33 -10.00 20.67 16.54
N SER A 34 -9.25 19.72 17.09
CA SER A 34 -8.82 18.55 16.33
C SER A 34 -10.03 17.63 16.21
N GLU A 35 -10.96 18.01 15.35
CA GLU A 35 -12.02 17.11 14.89
C GLU A 35 -11.37 16.04 14.03
N ALA A 36 -11.56 14.77 14.41
CA ALA A 36 -11.06 13.65 13.63
C ALA A 36 -11.74 13.68 12.26
N GLN A 37 -11.00 14.03 11.21
CA GLN A 37 -11.52 14.00 9.86
C GLN A 37 -11.86 12.55 9.47
N PRO A 38 -13.02 12.33 8.82
CA PRO A 38 -13.39 11.00 8.38
C PRO A 38 -12.34 10.44 7.42
N PRO A 39 -12.12 9.11 7.42
CA PRO A 39 -11.18 8.49 6.49
C PRO A 39 -11.57 8.82 5.05
N GLU A 40 -10.58 9.05 4.20
CA GLU A 40 -10.85 9.18 2.78
C GLU A 40 -11.16 7.83 2.13
N LEU A 41 -11.96 7.85 1.08
CA LEU A 41 -12.24 6.67 0.29
C LEU A 41 -10.99 6.21 -0.49
N PRO A 42 -10.91 4.91 -0.88
CA PRO A 42 -9.81 4.40 -1.69
C PRO A 42 -9.59 5.24 -2.94
N ARG A 43 -8.35 5.69 -3.13
CA ARG A 43 -7.95 6.49 -4.30
C ARG A 43 -7.65 5.64 -5.55
N ALA A 44 -7.49 4.32 -5.38
CA ALA A 44 -7.13 3.40 -6.45
C ALA A 44 -7.76 2.01 -6.23
N PHE A 45 -8.08 1.36 -7.35
CA PHE A 45 -8.47 -0.04 -7.41
C PHE A 45 -7.40 -0.81 -8.17
N LEU A 46 -6.97 -1.95 -7.64
CA LEU A 46 -5.99 -2.83 -8.28
C LEU A 46 -6.73 -3.96 -8.99
N ASP A 47 -6.41 -4.18 -10.26
CA ASP A 47 -6.82 -5.40 -10.94
C ASP A 47 -5.87 -6.54 -10.54
N THR A 48 -6.41 -7.53 -9.85
CA THR A 48 -5.69 -8.74 -9.45
C THR A 48 -6.18 -9.95 -10.24
N THR A 49 -6.73 -9.72 -11.44
CA THR A 49 -7.25 -10.81 -12.26
C THR A 49 -6.10 -11.75 -12.62
N LEU A 50 -6.28 -13.04 -12.33
CA LEU A 50 -5.26 -14.05 -12.62
C LEU A 50 -5.06 -14.15 -14.14
N VAL A 51 -3.82 -13.97 -14.58
CA VAL A 51 -3.45 -14.28 -15.97
C VAL A 51 -3.44 -15.80 -16.13
N PRO A 52 -4.18 -16.37 -17.11
CA PRO A 52 -4.20 -17.80 -17.32
C PRO A 52 -2.78 -18.35 -17.59
N PRO A 53 -2.38 -19.43 -16.91
CA PRO A 53 -1.10 -20.09 -17.17
C PRO A 53 -1.09 -20.70 -18.58
N SER A 54 0.05 -20.62 -19.25
CA SER A 54 0.23 -21.09 -20.64
C SER A 54 0.84 -22.49 -20.74
N GLY A 55 1.29 -23.05 -19.62
CA GLY A 55 1.95 -24.35 -19.54
C GLY A 55 1.01 -25.51 -19.24
N GLN A 56 1.60 -26.63 -18.83
CA GLN A 56 0.88 -27.86 -18.53
C GLN A 56 0.31 -27.86 -17.12
N THR A 57 -0.71 -28.69 -16.90
CA THR A 57 -1.21 -28.97 -15.54
C THR A 57 -0.63 -30.29 -15.04
N ILE A 58 0.11 -30.23 -13.93
CA ILE A 58 0.70 -31.37 -13.21
C ILE A 58 -0.19 -31.67 -12.00
N ILE A 59 -0.92 -32.78 -12.04
CA ILE A 59 -1.84 -33.17 -10.96
C ILE A 59 -1.06 -33.96 -9.90
N VAL A 60 -1.19 -33.54 -8.64
CA VAL A 60 -0.61 -34.25 -7.49
C VAL A 60 -1.76 -34.74 -6.59
N PRO A 61 -2.12 -36.04 -6.65
CA PRO A 61 -3.17 -36.59 -5.79
C PRO A 61 -2.71 -36.64 -4.32
N ALA A 62 -3.63 -36.97 -3.41
CA ALA A 62 -3.30 -37.24 -2.01
C ALA A 62 -2.28 -38.38 -1.92
N GLY A 63 -1.21 -38.16 -1.14
CA GLY A 63 -0.08 -39.11 -1.06
C GLY A 63 0.83 -39.10 -2.30
N GLY A 64 0.56 -38.25 -3.29
CA GLY A 64 1.42 -38.04 -4.45
C GLY A 64 2.71 -37.29 -4.12
N ASP A 65 3.65 -37.35 -5.05
CA ASP A 65 4.99 -36.76 -4.88
C ASP A 65 5.03 -35.30 -5.34
N LEU A 66 4.86 -34.38 -4.39
CA LEU A 66 4.98 -32.94 -4.63
C LEU A 66 6.41 -32.53 -5.01
N GLN A 67 7.45 -33.20 -4.49
CA GLN A 67 8.82 -32.85 -4.83
C GLN A 67 9.12 -33.20 -6.29
N ALA A 68 8.65 -34.34 -6.79
CA ALA A 68 8.76 -34.73 -8.19
C ALA A 68 8.03 -33.73 -9.11
N ALA A 69 6.84 -33.26 -8.72
CA ALA A 69 6.11 -32.24 -9.46
C ALA A 69 6.88 -30.90 -9.51
N LEU A 70 7.43 -30.45 -8.37
CA LEU A 70 8.27 -29.24 -8.30
C LEU A 70 9.55 -29.38 -9.14
N ASN A 71 10.14 -30.57 -9.18
CA ASN A 71 11.32 -30.85 -10.00
C ASN A 71 11.00 -30.81 -11.50
N ALA A 72 9.84 -31.34 -11.91
CA ALA A 72 9.43 -31.40 -13.31
C ALA A 72 8.93 -30.06 -13.88
N ALA A 73 8.22 -29.26 -13.07
CA ALA A 73 7.54 -28.05 -13.53
C ALA A 73 8.47 -27.04 -14.21
N GLN A 74 7.98 -26.41 -15.28
CA GLN A 74 8.61 -25.34 -16.04
C GLN A 74 7.80 -24.03 -15.91
N PRO A 75 8.42 -22.85 -16.14
CA PRO A 75 7.68 -21.59 -16.16
C PRO A 75 6.47 -21.66 -17.10
N GLY A 76 5.30 -21.25 -16.58
CA GLY A 76 4.00 -21.38 -17.23
C GLY A 76 3.15 -22.54 -16.71
N ASP A 77 3.74 -23.55 -16.06
CA ASP A 77 3.01 -24.73 -15.58
C ASP A 77 2.17 -24.45 -14.32
N VAL A 78 1.17 -25.30 -14.14
CA VAL A 78 0.33 -25.35 -12.94
C VAL A 78 0.53 -26.68 -12.23
N ILE A 79 0.93 -26.65 -10.96
CA ILE A 79 0.88 -27.81 -10.08
C ILE A 79 -0.45 -27.77 -9.33
N THR A 80 -1.32 -28.74 -9.61
CA THR A 80 -2.64 -28.85 -8.99
C THR A 80 -2.62 -29.90 -7.89
N LEU A 81 -2.69 -29.44 -6.64
CA LEU A 81 -2.72 -30.29 -5.45
C LEU A 81 -4.15 -30.73 -5.13
N GLN A 82 -4.35 -32.00 -4.83
CA GLN A 82 -5.67 -32.49 -4.40
C GLN A 82 -6.20 -31.70 -3.20
N ALA A 83 -7.41 -31.16 -3.34
CA ALA A 83 -8.10 -30.45 -2.27
C ALA A 83 -8.27 -31.32 -1.00
N GLY A 84 -8.05 -30.72 0.17
CA GLY A 84 -8.14 -31.39 1.47
C GLY A 84 -6.98 -32.33 1.81
N ALA A 85 -6.04 -32.57 0.90
CA ALA A 85 -4.86 -33.37 1.19
C ALA A 85 -3.81 -32.57 1.99
N THR A 86 -3.02 -33.28 2.80
CA THR A 86 -1.85 -32.71 3.48
C THR A 86 -0.58 -33.17 2.80
N PHE A 87 0.24 -32.23 2.34
CA PHE A 87 1.57 -32.47 1.80
C PHE A 87 2.61 -32.04 2.82
N ARG A 88 3.37 -33.00 3.38
CA ARG A 88 4.37 -32.72 4.42
C ARG A 88 5.77 -32.66 3.83
N GLY A 89 6.47 -31.58 4.15
CA GLY A 89 7.85 -31.34 3.73
C GLY A 89 8.91 -31.95 4.67
N PRO A 90 10.18 -31.59 4.48
CA PRO A 90 10.64 -30.41 3.72
C PRO A 90 10.48 -30.53 2.20
N PHE A 91 10.23 -29.40 1.53
CA PHE A 91 10.22 -29.29 0.07
C PHE A 91 11.31 -28.33 -0.38
N THR A 92 12.05 -28.71 -1.42
CA THR A 92 13.06 -27.88 -2.07
C THR A 92 12.47 -27.29 -3.34
N LEU A 93 12.60 -25.98 -3.51
CA LEU A 93 12.24 -25.30 -4.76
C LEU A 93 13.54 -25.13 -5.58
N PRO A 94 13.79 -25.98 -6.58
CA PRO A 94 15.00 -25.87 -7.38
C PRO A 94 14.95 -24.63 -8.27
N ASN A 95 16.13 -24.10 -8.60
CA ASN A 95 16.24 -23.03 -9.59
C ASN A 95 15.67 -23.48 -10.95
N LYS A 96 14.91 -22.61 -11.61
CA LYS A 96 14.30 -22.85 -12.92
C LYS A 96 14.83 -21.83 -13.93
N ALA A 97 15.14 -22.31 -15.13
CA ALA A 97 15.49 -21.43 -16.24
C ALA A 97 14.22 -20.86 -16.89
N GLY A 98 14.32 -19.65 -17.45
CA GLY A 98 13.22 -18.98 -18.13
C GLY A 98 12.53 -17.91 -17.28
N LEU A 99 11.59 -17.21 -17.91
CA LEU A 99 10.77 -16.18 -17.28
C LEU A 99 9.34 -16.73 -17.16
N GLY A 100 8.64 -16.36 -16.09
CA GLY A 100 7.26 -16.74 -15.87
C GLY A 100 7.05 -17.47 -14.55
N TRP A 101 5.78 -17.68 -14.22
CA TRP A 101 5.35 -18.26 -12.95
C TRP A 101 5.18 -19.77 -13.06
N ILE A 102 5.51 -20.49 -12.00
CA ILE A 102 4.98 -21.84 -11.75
C ILE A 102 3.90 -21.67 -10.69
N THR A 103 2.66 -21.96 -11.03
CA THR A 103 1.52 -21.76 -10.14
C THR A 103 1.23 -23.04 -9.39
N VAL A 104 1.35 -23.03 -8.06
CA VAL A 104 0.90 -24.13 -7.20
C VAL A 104 -0.47 -23.78 -6.65
N ARG A 105 -1.50 -24.58 -6.95
CA ARG A 105 -2.87 -24.32 -6.50
C ARG A 105 -3.59 -25.58 -6.06
N THR A 106 -4.63 -25.39 -5.25
CA THR A 106 -5.56 -26.48 -4.94
C THR A 106 -6.43 -26.82 -6.16
N SER A 107 -6.84 -28.09 -6.24
CA SER A 107 -7.86 -28.57 -7.18
C SER A 107 -9.28 -28.15 -6.79
N ALA A 108 -9.46 -27.43 -5.68
CA ALA A 108 -10.77 -26.89 -5.30
C ALA A 108 -11.25 -25.88 -6.37
N PRO A 109 -12.55 -25.88 -6.70
CA PRO A 109 -13.10 -24.95 -7.68
C PRO A 109 -12.99 -23.51 -7.17
N ASP A 110 -12.75 -22.54 -8.07
CA ASP A 110 -12.61 -21.12 -7.70
C ASP A 110 -13.86 -20.58 -6.98
N SER A 111 -15.04 -21.13 -7.26
CA SER A 111 -16.29 -20.80 -6.57
C SER A 111 -16.33 -21.19 -5.08
N SER A 112 -15.41 -22.06 -4.65
CA SER A 112 -15.24 -22.42 -3.24
C SER A 112 -14.22 -21.53 -2.51
N LEU A 113 -13.54 -20.64 -3.22
CA LEU A 113 -12.65 -19.65 -2.65
C LEU A 113 -13.44 -18.36 -2.35
N PRO A 114 -13.11 -17.62 -1.28
CA PRO A 114 -13.70 -16.30 -1.05
C PRO A 114 -13.53 -15.42 -2.30
N PRO A 115 -14.56 -14.66 -2.68
CA PRO A 115 -14.42 -13.69 -3.75
C PRO A 115 -13.26 -12.72 -3.48
N PRO A 116 -12.57 -12.24 -4.53
CA PRO A 116 -11.55 -11.22 -4.35
C PRO A 116 -12.17 -9.98 -3.71
N GLY A 117 -11.55 -9.48 -2.62
CA GLY A 117 -11.97 -8.26 -1.94
C GLY A 117 -13.05 -8.43 -0.85
N THR A 118 -13.38 -9.65 -0.42
CA THR A 118 -14.29 -9.91 0.70
C THR A 118 -13.55 -10.57 1.88
N GLU A 119 -13.14 -9.77 2.86
CA GLU A 119 -12.78 -10.20 4.23
C GLU A 119 -13.74 -9.58 5.26
#